data_AF-A0A7X1WNU7-F1
#
_entry.id   AF-A0A7X1WNU7-F1
#
_cell.length_a   1.000
_cell.length_b   1.000
_cell.length_c   1.000
_cell.angle_alpha   90.00
_cell.angle_beta   90.00
_cell.angle_gamma   90.00
#
_symmetry.space_group_name_H-M   'P 1'
#
loop_
_entity.id
_entity.type
_entity.pdbx_description
1 polymer ?
#
loop_
_entity_poly.entity_id
_entity_poly.type
_entity_poly.pdbx_seq_one_letter_code
_entity_poly.pdbx_strand_id
1 'polypeptide(L)'
;MTIQATAPTTRSEILFEKAFSFAIQGKHRDSEELLVLAHEMRAMELRVSHIAQHAPTELALLLVKETMTGFSDDVDPAEYVQANREPIKFYATNDAQVRALIDATLNPLPYQQGQISLSESELQAAREELDRRRAQDPSRITDPTITTACIGIQARGFTLFTNGGGCSILRECPDCRGKYSTKVHAQRRIFWHCPNCNIAKEA
;
A
#
# COMPACT_ATOMS: atom_id res chain seq x y z
N MET A 1 -15.36 -30.12 11.40
CA MET A 1 -15.09 -29.03 10.43
C MET A 1 -13.81 -28.36 10.88
N THR A 2 -12.73 -28.54 10.14
CA THR A 2 -11.44 -27.91 10.45
C THR A 2 -11.51 -26.47 9.97
N ILE A 3 -11.64 -25.53 10.90
CA ILE A 3 -11.50 -24.10 10.60
C ILE A 3 -10.03 -23.93 10.22
N GLN A 4 -9.73 -23.79 8.93
CA GLN A 4 -8.42 -23.31 8.51
C GLN A 4 -8.30 -21.89 9.06
N ALA A 5 -7.50 -21.73 10.13
CA ALA A 5 -7.11 -20.43 10.61
C ALA A 5 -6.47 -19.68 9.42
N THR A 6 -7.14 -18.66 8.93
CA THR A 6 -6.59 -17.76 7.92
C THR A 6 -5.29 -17.20 8.46
N ALA A 7 -4.23 -17.23 7.64
CA ALA A 7 -2.94 -16.65 8.02
C ALA A 7 -3.18 -15.24 8.56
N PRO A 8 -2.58 -14.89 9.71
CA PRO A 8 -2.93 -13.65 10.35
C PRO A 8 -2.56 -12.48 9.46
N THR A 9 -3.54 -11.61 9.23
CA THR A 9 -3.40 -10.41 8.41
C THR A 9 -3.57 -9.17 9.28
N THR A 10 -3.16 -8.03 8.73
CA THR A 10 -3.29 -6.73 9.40
C THR A 10 -4.61 -6.08 9.01
N ARG A 11 -5.10 -5.12 9.82
CA ARG A 11 -6.33 -4.38 9.50
C ARG A 11 -6.14 -3.58 8.22
N SER A 12 -4.96 -2.99 8.02
CA SER A 12 -4.64 -2.25 6.80
C SER A 12 -4.72 -3.14 5.54
N GLU A 13 -4.24 -4.38 5.61
CA GLU A 13 -4.29 -5.29 4.47
C GLU A 13 -5.72 -5.66 4.07
N ILE A 14 -6.61 -5.87 5.04
CA ILE A 14 -8.05 -6.07 4.78
C ILE A 14 -8.65 -4.86 4.06
N LEU A 15 -8.25 -3.65 4.46
CA LEU A 15 -8.72 -2.42 3.82
C LEU A 15 -8.20 -2.26 2.39
N PHE A 16 -6.91 -2.54 2.14
CA PHE A 16 -6.34 -2.56 0.80
C PHE A 16 -7.07 -3.54 -0.11
N GLU A 17 -7.33 -4.75 0.37
CA GLU A 17 -8.05 -5.79 -0.37
C GLU A 17 -9.49 -5.39 -0.71
N LYS A 18 -10.18 -4.75 0.24
CA LYS A 18 -11.52 -4.22 0.03
C LYS A 18 -11.53 -3.06 -0.96
N ALA A 19 -10.57 -2.15 -0.86
CA ALA A 19 -10.40 -1.04 -1.78
C ALA A 19 -10.11 -1.52 -3.21
N PHE A 20 -9.29 -2.56 -3.36
CA PHE A 20 -9.03 -3.23 -4.64
C PHE A 20 -10.31 -3.82 -5.24
N SER A 21 -11.06 -4.56 -4.43
CA SER A 21 -12.34 -5.15 -4.85
C SER A 21 -13.34 -4.10 -5.33
N PHE A 22 -13.42 -2.94 -4.64
CA PHE A 22 -14.29 -1.83 -5.05
C PHE A 22 -13.83 -1.19 -6.36
N ALA A 23 -12.52 -1.00 -6.54
CA ALA A 23 -11.98 -0.47 -7.80
C ALA A 23 -12.30 -1.38 -8.99
N ILE A 24 -12.17 -2.70 -8.84
CA ILE A 24 -12.50 -3.66 -9.90
C ILE A 24 -14.00 -3.64 -10.25
N GLN A 25 -14.87 -3.34 -9.28
CA GLN A 25 -16.31 -3.18 -9.50
C GLN A 25 -16.71 -1.81 -10.09
N GLY A 26 -15.75 -0.95 -10.41
CA GLY A 26 -16.01 0.40 -10.92
C GLY A 26 -16.37 1.43 -9.83
N LYS A 27 -16.36 1.04 -8.55
CA LYS A 27 -16.64 1.93 -7.41
C LYS A 27 -15.38 2.68 -6.98
N HIS A 28 -14.85 3.49 -7.89
CA HIS A 28 -13.53 4.12 -7.70
C HIS A 28 -13.51 5.14 -6.57
N ARG A 29 -14.60 5.87 -6.31
CA ARG A 29 -14.68 6.82 -5.21
C ARG A 29 -14.57 6.12 -3.85
N ASP A 30 -15.41 5.12 -3.61
CA ASP A 30 -15.42 4.34 -2.37
C ASP A 30 -14.07 3.62 -2.16
N SER A 31 -13.43 3.19 -3.26
CA SER A 31 -12.07 2.63 -3.24
C SER A 31 -11.03 3.64 -2.72
N GLU A 32 -11.05 4.90 -3.19
CA GLU A 32 -10.11 5.94 -2.72
C GLU A 32 -10.31 6.26 -1.23
N GLU A 33 -11.57 6.35 -0.78
CA GLU A 33 -11.88 6.59 0.64
C GLU A 33 -11.32 5.45 1.54
N LEU A 34 -11.41 4.21 1.09
CA LEU A 34 -10.82 3.06 1.79
C LEU A 34 -9.29 3.05 1.76
N LEU A 35 -8.65 3.51 0.67
CA LEU A 35 -7.19 3.59 0.59
C LEU A 35 -6.60 4.58 1.58
N VAL A 36 -7.25 5.74 1.75
CA VAL A 36 -6.86 6.72 2.78
C VAL A 36 -6.86 6.06 4.16
N LEU A 37 -7.95 5.38 4.52
CA LEU A 37 -8.06 4.67 5.79
C LEU A 37 -7.04 3.53 5.90
N ALA A 38 -6.76 2.81 4.81
CA ALA A 38 -5.77 1.72 4.78
C ALA A 38 -4.36 2.24 5.09
N HIS A 39 -3.98 3.38 4.51
CA HIS A 39 -2.68 4.01 4.76
C HIS A 39 -2.57 4.58 6.18
N GLU A 40 -3.61 5.20 6.72
CA GLU A 40 -3.67 5.63 8.12
C GLU A 40 -3.50 4.43 9.07
N MET A 41 -4.22 3.34 8.81
CA MET A 41 -4.12 2.11 9.59
C MET A 41 -2.72 1.49 9.48
N ARG A 42 -2.15 1.47 8.28
CA ARG A 42 -0.79 0.93 8.05
C ARG A 42 0.26 1.72 8.83
N ALA A 43 0.15 3.05 8.85
CA ALA A 43 1.04 3.91 9.60
C ALA A 43 0.96 3.61 11.12
N MET A 44 -0.25 3.42 11.64
CA MET A 44 -0.45 3.03 13.05
C MET A 44 0.13 1.64 13.35
N GLU A 45 -0.13 0.65 12.51
CA GLU A 45 0.40 -0.72 12.69
C GLU A 45 1.94 -0.76 12.66
N LEU A 46 2.56 -0.01 11.74
CA LEU A 46 4.02 0.10 11.67
C LEU A 46 4.59 0.79 12.89
N ARG A 47 3.93 1.83 13.41
CA ARG A 47 4.33 2.49 14.65
C ARG A 47 4.27 1.55 15.84
N VAL A 48 3.18 0.80 15.99
CA VAL A 48 3.04 -0.19 17.07
C VAL A 48 4.09 -1.29 16.95
N SER A 49 4.35 -1.76 15.73
CA SER A 49 5.41 -2.75 15.45
C SER A 49 6.80 -2.22 15.79
N HIS A 50 7.08 -0.95 15.50
CA HIS A 50 8.35 -0.32 15.86
C HIS A 50 8.52 -0.20 17.37
N ILE A 51 7.48 0.21 18.10
CA ILE A 51 7.51 0.24 19.58
C ILE A 51 7.75 -1.18 20.12
N ALA A 52 7.10 -2.19 19.54
CA ALA A 52 7.24 -3.59 19.96
C ALA A 52 8.69 -4.11 19.82
N GLN A 53 9.46 -3.66 18.83
CA GLN A 53 10.87 -4.05 18.67
C GLN A 53 11.77 -3.60 19.83
N HIS A 54 11.38 -2.54 20.54
CA HIS A 54 12.13 -1.99 21.67
C HIS A 54 11.54 -2.42 23.03
N ALA A 55 10.40 -3.09 23.02
CA ALA A 55 9.69 -3.55 24.20
C ALA A 55 10.28 -4.85 24.78
N PRO A 56 10.12 -5.10 26.09
CA PRO A 56 10.26 -6.43 26.65
C PRO A 56 9.37 -7.43 25.91
N THR A 57 9.78 -8.70 25.82
CA THR A 57 9.12 -9.74 25.02
C THR A 57 7.62 -9.83 25.29
N GLU A 58 7.20 -9.73 26.56
CA GLU A 58 5.82 -9.80 26.99
C GLU A 58 4.98 -8.62 26.45
N LEU A 59 5.53 -7.40 26.45
CA LEU A 59 4.89 -6.22 25.87
C LEU A 59 4.90 -6.27 24.33
N ALA A 60 5.99 -6.75 23.74
CA ALA A 60 6.12 -6.88 22.30
C ALA A 60 5.04 -7.80 21.71
N LEU A 61 4.75 -8.93 22.38
CA LEU A 61 3.70 -9.87 21.96
C LEU A 61 2.30 -9.24 21.97
N LEU A 62 1.98 -8.41 22.98
CA LEU A 62 0.69 -7.73 23.06
C LEU A 62 0.55 -6.66 21.99
N LEU A 63 1.59 -5.85 21.80
CA LEU A 63 1.61 -4.81 20.77
C LEU A 63 1.47 -5.41 19.37
N VAL A 64 2.19 -6.49 19.07
CA VAL A 64 2.06 -7.20 17.79
C VAL A 64 0.66 -7.78 17.62
N LYS A 65 0.08 -8.38 18.68
CA LYS A 65 -1.29 -8.91 18.63
C LYS A 65 -2.33 -7.81 18.33
N GLU A 66 -2.20 -6.62 18.93
CA GLU A 66 -3.11 -5.49 18.64
C GLU A 66 -3.10 -5.05 17.16
N THR A 67 -2.01 -5.30 16.44
CA THR A 67 -1.90 -5.01 15.00
C THR A 67 -2.44 -6.12 14.09
N MET A 68 -2.72 -7.30 14.62
CA MET A 68 -3.11 -8.49 13.86
C MET A 68 -4.57 -8.86 14.15
N THR A 69 -5.36 -9.15 13.12
CA THR A 69 -6.78 -9.52 13.27
C THR A 69 -7.04 -11.02 13.22
N GLY A 70 -6.00 -11.85 13.06
CA GLY A 70 -6.14 -13.28 12.74
C GLY A 70 -6.08 -14.25 13.92
N PHE A 71 -6.06 -13.78 15.17
CA PHE A 71 -6.24 -14.68 16.31
C PHE A 71 -7.73 -14.89 16.51
N SER A 72 -8.17 -16.15 16.58
CA SER A 72 -9.57 -16.57 16.70
C SER A 72 -10.36 -15.67 17.66
N ASP A 73 -11.53 -15.22 17.22
CA ASP A 73 -12.50 -14.37 17.94
C ASP A 73 -12.92 -14.91 19.33
N ASP A 74 -12.50 -16.13 19.67
CA ASP A 74 -12.79 -16.82 20.92
C ASP A 74 -11.98 -16.31 22.14
N VAL A 75 -11.03 -15.40 21.95
CA VAL A 75 -10.27 -14.79 23.06
C VAL A 75 -10.66 -13.34 23.21
N ASP A 76 -11.57 -13.05 24.14
CA ASP A 76 -12.00 -11.69 24.47
C ASP A 76 -10.77 -10.85 24.89
N PRO A 77 -10.39 -9.82 24.10
CA PRO A 77 -9.29 -8.94 24.45
C PRO A 77 -9.51 -8.24 25.79
N ALA A 78 -10.76 -7.95 26.16
CA ALA A 78 -11.08 -7.34 27.45
C ALA A 78 -10.81 -8.31 28.61
N GLU A 79 -11.14 -9.60 28.45
CA GLU A 79 -10.89 -10.62 29.47
C GLU A 79 -9.39 -10.86 29.68
N TYR A 80 -8.58 -10.86 28.61
CA TYR A 80 -7.12 -10.96 28.73
C TYR A 80 -6.49 -9.71 29.36
N VAL A 81 -6.90 -8.50 28.94
CA VAL A 81 -6.43 -7.24 29.53
C VAL A 81 -6.86 -7.12 30.99
N GLN A 82 -8.04 -7.65 31.33
CA GLN A 82 -8.57 -7.65 32.69
C GLN A 82 -7.90 -8.70 33.59
N ALA A 83 -7.50 -9.85 33.04
CA ALA A 83 -6.69 -10.86 33.73
C ALA A 83 -5.24 -10.40 33.97
N ASN A 84 -4.72 -9.50 33.13
CA ASN A 84 -3.35 -8.96 33.24
C ASN A 84 -3.33 -7.50 33.71
N ARG A 85 -4.44 -7.00 34.27
CA ARG A 85 -4.65 -5.58 34.63
C ARG A 85 -3.90 -5.14 35.88
N GLU A 86 -3.58 -6.08 36.78
CA GLU A 86 -2.73 -5.80 37.93
C GLU A 86 -1.27 -5.74 37.50
N PRO A 87 -0.60 -4.68 37.96
CA PRO A 87 -0.10 -3.67 37.06
C PRO A 87 0.83 -4.31 36.03
N ILE A 88 0.54 -4.09 34.75
CA ILE A 88 1.50 -4.27 33.68
C ILE A 88 2.65 -3.27 33.92
N LYS A 89 3.52 -3.57 34.90
CA LYS A 89 4.80 -2.93 35.11
C LYS A 89 5.75 -3.68 34.19
N PHE A 90 5.73 -3.32 32.92
CA PHE A 90 6.83 -3.69 32.04
C PHE A 90 8.05 -2.92 32.53
N TYR A 91 8.86 -3.59 33.34
CA TYR A 91 10.18 -3.08 33.67
C TYR A 91 11.00 -3.22 32.40
N ALA A 92 11.34 -2.09 31.79
CA ALA A 92 12.49 -2.08 30.92
C ALA A 92 13.65 -2.71 31.70
N THR A 93 14.30 -3.68 31.08
CA THR A 93 15.42 -4.44 31.67
C THR A 93 16.61 -3.55 32.01
N ASN A 94 16.69 -2.35 31.43
CA ASN A 94 17.68 -1.32 31.72
C ASN A 94 17.26 0.06 31.19
N ASP A 95 17.97 1.10 31.61
CA ASP A 95 17.76 2.50 31.18
C ASP A 95 17.87 2.69 29.65
N ALA A 96 18.71 1.90 28.97
CA ALA A 96 18.85 1.99 27.51
C ALA A 96 17.56 1.54 26.80
N GLN A 97 16.90 0.49 27.31
CA GLN A 97 15.61 0.03 26.81
C GLN A 97 14.50 1.05 27.09
N VAL A 98 14.51 1.71 28.26
CA VAL A 98 13.56 2.82 28.55
C VAL A 98 13.71 3.94 27.53
N ARG A 99 14.95 4.38 27.27
CA ARG A 99 15.24 5.46 26.31
C ARG A 99 14.80 5.06 24.90
N ALA A 100 15.07 3.82 24.48
CA ALA A 100 14.65 3.32 23.18
C ALA A 100 13.11 3.27 23.03
N LEU A 101 12.39 2.87 24.07
CA LEU A 101 10.91 2.87 24.07
C LEU A 101 10.33 4.28 23.98
N ILE A 102 10.89 5.22 24.75
CA ILE A 102 10.48 6.63 24.71
C ILE A 102 10.75 7.21 23.32
N ASP A 103 11.93 6.96 22.77
CA ASP A 103 12.33 7.43 21.44
C ASP A 103 11.41 6.86 20.35
N ALA A 104 11.18 5.55 20.32
CA ALA A 104 10.28 4.91 19.35
C ALA A 104 8.82 5.42 19.46
N THR A 105 8.39 5.81 20.66
CA THR A 105 7.03 6.33 20.90
C THR A 105 6.90 7.78 20.47
N LEU A 106 7.89 8.62 20.78
CA LEU A 106 7.85 10.06 20.56
C LEU A 106 8.38 10.49 19.19
N ASN A 107 9.26 9.69 18.57
CA ASN A 107 9.90 9.94 17.29
C ASN A 107 9.59 8.81 16.29
N PRO A 108 8.31 8.58 15.94
CA PRO A 108 7.96 7.51 15.02
C PRO A 108 8.54 7.78 13.62
N LEU A 109 9.09 6.73 12.99
CA LEU A 109 9.53 6.80 11.60
C LEU A 109 8.33 7.11 10.69
N PRO A 110 8.47 8.04 9.72
CA PRO A 110 7.38 8.36 8.81
C PRO A 110 7.09 7.17 7.90
N TYR A 111 5.83 6.78 7.83
CA TYR A 111 5.36 5.81 6.84
C TYR A 111 5.42 6.44 5.44
N GLN A 112 6.10 5.76 4.52
CA GLN A 112 6.17 6.15 3.11
C GLN A 112 5.37 5.15 2.27
N GLN A 113 4.47 5.67 1.44
CA GLN A 113 3.73 4.89 0.46
C GLN A 113 4.66 4.28 -0.59
N GLY A 114 4.28 3.14 -1.16
CA GLY A 114 5.07 2.50 -2.20
C GLY A 114 5.23 3.40 -3.43
N GLN A 115 6.46 3.48 -3.95
CA GLN A 115 6.74 4.19 -5.20
C GLN A 115 7.57 3.31 -6.13
N ILE A 116 7.20 3.31 -7.41
CA ILE A 116 7.89 2.58 -8.47
C ILE A 116 8.21 3.59 -9.57
N SER A 117 9.48 3.64 -10.00
CA SER A 117 9.93 4.50 -11.08
C SER A 117 10.38 3.63 -12.25
N LEU A 118 10.00 4.00 -13.47
CA LEU A 118 10.53 3.36 -14.68
C LEU A 118 11.97 3.83 -14.90
N SER A 119 12.89 2.90 -15.13
CA SER A 119 14.28 3.26 -15.45
C SER A 119 14.41 3.77 -16.89
N GLU A 120 15.50 4.47 -17.20
CA GLU A 120 15.73 4.95 -18.57
C GLU A 120 15.81 3.80 -19.58
N SER A 121 16.37 2.64 -19.19
CA SER A 121 16.42 1.46 -20.05
C SER A 121 15.01 0.91 -20.36
N GLU A 122 14.09 1.00 -19.40
CA GLU A 122 12.70 0.55 -19.59
C GLU A 122 11.93 1.52 -20.46
N LEU A 123 12.15 2.82 -20.28
CA LEU A 123 11.60 3.85 -21.15
C LEU A 123 12.12 3.70 -22.58
N GLN A 124 13.41 3.38 -22.74
CA GLN A 124 14.01 3.14 -24.04
C GLN A 124 13.41 1.90 -24.73
N ALA A 125 13.29 0.78 -24.03
CA ALA A 125 12.63 -0.40 -24.55
C ALA A 125 11.15 -0.13 -24.92
N ALA A 126 10.46 0.70 -24.14
CA ALA A 126 9.09 1.11 -24.44
C ALA A 126 8.98 2.02 -25.67
N ARG A 127 9.99 2.88 -25.94
CA ARG A 127 10.08 3.69 -27.16
C ARG A 127 10.30 2.79 -28.38
N GLU A 128 11.20 1.82 -28.30
CA GLU A 128 11.46 0.85 -29.38
C GLU A 128 10.22 0.03 -29.70
N GLU A 129 9.49 -0.42 -28.68
CA GLU A 129 8.22 -1.12 -28.85
C GLU A 129 7.13 -0.22 -29.47
N LEU A 130 7.07 1.06 -29.08
CA LEU A 130 6.17 2.03 -29.71
C LEU A 130 6.48 2.20 -31.21
N ASP A 131 7.75 2.35 -31.57
CA ASP A 131 8.17 2.50 -32.96
C ASP A 131 7.87 1.24 -33.77
N ARG A 132 8.09 0.06 -33.20
CA ARG A 132 7.70 -1.23 -33.80
C ARG A 132 6.20 -1.29 -34.07
N ARG A 133 5.35 -0.85 -33.12
CA ARG A 133 3.89 -0.81 -33.30
C ARG A 133 3.45 0.19 -34.37
N ARG A 134 4.10 1.35 -34.44
CA ARG A 134 3.85 2.37 -35.49
C ARG A 134 4.22 1.88 -36.88
N ALA A 135 5.32 1.13 -37.01
CA ALA A 135 5.72 0.54 -38.28
C ALA A 135 4.71 -0.53 -38.76
N GLN A 136 4.11 -1.27 -37.84
CA GLN A 136 3.11 -2.31 -38.16
C GLN A 136 1.73 -1.72 -38.47
N ASP A 137 1.33 -0.65 -37.78
CA ASP A 137 0.05 0.03 -37.98
C ASP A 137 0.26 1.54 -37.89
N PRO A 138 0.61 2.20 -39.01
CA PRO A 138 0.84 3.64 -39.05
C PRO A 138 -0.41 4.46 -38.76
N SER A 139 -1.60 3.86 -38.88
CA SER A 139 -2.89 4.54 -38.63
C SER A 139 -3.22 4.65 -37.14
N ARG A 140 -2.48 3.94 -36.28
CA ARG A 140 -2.69 3.94 -34.83
C ARG A 140 -2.35 5.29 -34.22
N ILE A 141 -3.33 5.89 -33.56
CA ILE A 141 -3.14 7.10 -32.76
C ILE A 141 -2.27 6.74 -31.56
N THR A 142 -1.13 7.42 -31.42
CA THR A 142 -0.18 7.20 -30.34
C THR A 142 0.39 8.52 -29.86
N ASP A 143 0.62 8.63 -28.56
CA ASP A 143 1.30 9.77 -27.94
C ASP A 143 2.70 9.32 -27.45
N PRO A 144 3.78 10.01 -27.85
CA PRO A 144 5.15 9.61 -27.47
C PRO A 144 5.45 9.59 -25.97
N THR A 145 4.67 10.31 -25.15
CA THR A 145 4.84 10.32 -23.69
C THR A 145 3.93 9.28 -23.06
N ILE A 146 2.64 9.37 -23.34
CA ILE A 146 1.60 8.58 -22.68
C ILE A 146 1.66 7.13 -23.14
N THR A 147 1.74 6.88 -24.45
CA THR A 147 1.77 5.51 -24.97
C THR A 147 3.04 4.79 -24.54
N THR A 148 4.19 5.46 -24.57
CA THR A 148 5.46 4.91 -24.09
C THR A 148 5.40 4.57 -22.60
N ALA A 149 4.93 5.47 -21.75
CA ALA A 149 4.82 5.20 -20.32
C ALA A 149 3.83 4.06 -20.02
N CYS A 150 2.70 4.00 -20.73
CA CYS A 150 1.75 2.88 -20.63
C CYS A 150 2.39 1.54 -21.02
N ILE A 151 3.17 1.49 -22.11
CA ILE A 151 3.91 0.28 -22.52
C ILE A 151 4.89 -0.12 -21.41
N GLY A 152 5.66 0.84 -20.88
CA GLY A 152 6.65 0.58 -19.84
C GLY A 152 6.04 0.05 -18.54
N ILE A 153 4.96 0.67 -18.05
CA ILE A 153 4.30 0.21 -16.83
C ILE A 153 3.59 -1.14 -17.02
N GLN A 154 3.01 -1.40 -18.19
CA GLN A 154 2.42 -2.70 -18.51
C GLN A 154 3.47 -3.81 -18.61
N ALA A 155 4.67 -3.51 -19.12
CA ALA A 155 5.80 -4.46 -19.13
C ALA A 155 6.24 -4.85 -17.71
N ARG A 156 5.99 -3.99 -16.70
CA ARG A 156 6.17 -4.28 -15.27
C ARG A 156 5.03 -5.11 -14.65
N GLY A 157 4.05 -5.54 -15.46
CA GLY A 157 2.92 -6.35 -15.00
C GLY A 157 1.75 -5.55 -14.44
N PHE A 158 1.69 -4.23 -14.69
CA PHE A 158 0.56 -3.41 -14.29
C PHE A 158 -0.58 -3.47 -15.31
N THR A 159 -1.81 -3.40 -14.78
CA THR A 159 -3.03 -3.26 -15.59
C THR A 159 -3.67 -1.91 -15.31
N LEU A 160 -4.12 -1.23 -16.38
CA LEU A 160 -4.84 0.03 -16.24
C LEU A 160 -6.25 -0.21 -15.75
N PHE A 161 -6.72 0.62 -14.82
CA PHE A 161 -8.15 0.69 -14.56
C PHE A 161 -8.83 1.50 -15.67
N THR A 162 -9.99 1.01 -16.09
CA THR A 162 -10.86 1.69 -17.05
C THR A 162 -12.24 1.89 -16.45
N ASN A 163 -12.93 2.94 -16.88
CA ASN A 163 -14.35 3.09 -16.61
C ASN A 163 -15.17 2.09 -17.46
N GLY A 164 -16.49 2.03 -17.23
CA GLY A 164 -17.39 1.14 -17.97
C GLY A 164 -17.45 1.36 -19.49
N GLY A 165 -16.90 2.46 -20.00
CA GLY A 165 -16.74 2.76 -21.43
C GLY A 165 -15.36 2.41 -22.00
N GLY A 166 -14.47 1.80 -21.21
CA GLY A 166 -13.11 1.46 -21.62
C GLY A 166 -12.12 2.62 -21.58
N CYS A 167 -12.52 3.81 -21.10
CA CYS A 167 -11.62 4.95 -20.95
C CYS A 167 -10.79 4.82 -19.67
N SER A 168 -9.51 5.20 -19.74
CA SER A 168 -8.64 5.24 -18.56
C SER A 168 -9.15 6.22 -17.50
N ILE A 169 -8.91 5.90 -16.24
CA ILE A 169 -9.25 6.76 -15.10
C ILE A 169 -8.10 7.73 -14.87
N LEU A 170 -8.40 9.02 -14.92
CA LEU A 170 -7.40 10.08 -14.88
C LEU A 170 -7.61 10.99 -13.65
N ARG A 171 -6.50 11.47 -13.09
CA ARG A 171 -6.47 12.61 -12.17
C ARG A 171 -5.29 13.52 -12.50
N GLU A 172 -5.30 14.75 -12.02
CA GLU A 172 -4.13 15.62 -12.11
C GLU A 172 -2.97 15.04 -11.28
N CYS A 173 -1.76 15.03 -11.85
CA CYS A 173 -0.59 14.59 -11.11
C CYS A 173 -0.21 15.64 -10.05
N PRO A 174 -0.11 15.25 -8.76
CA PRO A 174 0.18 16.20 -7.68
C PRO A 174 1.60 16.79 -7.74
N ASP A 175 2.53 16.09 -8.41
CA ASP A 175 3.94 16.47 -8.48
C ASP A 175 4.23 17.45 -9.61
N CYS A 176 3.74 17.18 -10.82
CA CYS A 176 4.03 18.00 -12.01
C CYS A 176 2.89 18.96 -12.41
N ARG A 177 1.78 18.98 -11.65
CA ARG A 177 0.70 20.00 -11.65
C ARG A 177 0.42 20.65 -13.01
N GLY A 178 -0.31 19.92 -13.86
CA GLY A 178 -0.58 20.30 -15.25
C GLY A 178 -0.55 19.13 -16.23
N LYS A 179 -0.17 17.93 -15.76
CA LYS A 179 -0.26 16.66 -16.51
C LYS A 179 -1.09 15.67 -15.72
N TYR A 180 -1.62 14.66 -16.40
CA TYR A 180 -2.46 13.66 -15.77
C TYR A 180 -1.65 12.45 -15.28
N SER A 181 -2.24 11.73 -14.33
CA SER A 181 -1.84 10.40 -13.92
C SER A 181 -3.00 9.45 -14.16
N THR A 182 -2.68 8.21 -14.51
CA THR A 182 -3.66 7.14 -14.75
C THR A 182 -3.65 6.14 -13.60
N LYS A 183 -4.83 5.64 -13.24
CA LYS A 183 -4.96 4.61 -12.20
C LYS A 183 -4.57 3.24 -12.76
N VAL A 184 -3.70 2.53 -12.07
CA VAL A 184 -3.20 1.19 -12.44
C VAL A 184 -3.19 0.27 -11.23
N HIS A 185 -3.08 -1.04 -11.46
CA HIS A 185 -2.87 -2.00 -10.39
C HIS A 185 -1.88 -3.11 -10.76
N ALA A 186 -1.22 -3.63 -9.74
CA ALA A 186 -0.39 -4.84 -9.80
C ALA A 186 -0.46 -5.52 -8.44
N GLN A 187 -0.43 -6.86 -8.40
CA GLN A 187 -0.41 -7.63 -7.13
C GLN A 187 -1.51 -7.19 -6.13
N ARG A 188 -2.72 -6.91 -6.63
CA ARG A 188 -3.89 -6.44 -5.84
C ARG A 188 -3.67 -5.09 -5.12
N ARG A 189 -2.62 -4.34 -5.48
CA ARG A 189 -2.35 -2.98 -5.03
C ARG A 189 -2.68 -1.96 -6.12
N ILE A 190 -3.13 -0.79 -5.70
CA ILE A 190 -3.57 0.30 -6.57
C ILE A 190 -2.52 1.40 -6.58
N PHE A 191 -2.22 1.93 -7.75
CA PHE A 191 -1.26 3.01 -7.94
C PHE A 191 -1.81 4.07 -8.89
N TRP A 192 -1.29 5.29 -8.75
CA TRP A 192 -1.42 6.35 -9.72
C TRP A 192 -0.09 6.54 -10.44
N HIS A 193 -0.10 6.22 -11.73
CA HIS A 193 1.06 6.32 -12.60
C HIS A 193 1.01 7.61 -13.42
N CYS A 194 2.03 8.46 -13.31
CA CYS A 194 2.17 9.64 -14.14
C CYS A 194 3.13 9.38 -15.31
N PRO A 195 2.66 9.45 -16.57
CA PRO A 195 3.50 9.30 -17.76
C PRO A 195 4.62 10.33 -17.90
N ASN A 196 4.46 11.52 -17.32
CA ASN A 196 5.47 12.58 -17.38
C ASN A 196 6.54 12.40 -16.31
N CYS A 197 6.15 12.03 -15.09
CA CYS A 197 7.10 11.76 -14.02
C CYS A 197 7.76 10.39 -14.15
N ASN A 198 7.16 9.47 -14.93
CA ASN A 198 7.53 8.05 -15.02
C ASN A 198 7.53 7.33 -13.66
N ILE A 199 6.63 7.76 -12.78
CA ILE A 199 6.50 7.28 -11.41
C ILE A 199 5.07 6.78 -11.19
N ALA A 200 4.94 5.59 -10.62
CA ALA A 200 3.73 5.05 -10.03
C ALA A 200 3.80 5.15 -8.50
N LYS A 201 2.91 5.92 -7.90
CA LYS A 201 2.77 6.03 -6.43
C LYS A 201 1.56 5.22 -5.99
N GLU A 202 1.69 4.46 -4.92
CA GLU A 202 0.57 3.75 -4.30
C GLU A 202 -0.53 4.77 -3.97
N ALA A 203 -1.77 4.40 -4.29
CA ALA A 203 -2.89 5.32 -4.36
C ALA A 203 -3.46 5.70 -2.99
#